data_AF-A0A0F8ZSX3-F1
#
_entry.id   AF-A0A0F8ZSX3-F1
#
_cell.length_a   1.000
_cell.length_b   1.000
_cell.length_c   1.000
_cell.angle_alpha   90.00
_cell.angle_beta   90.00
_cell.angle_gamma   90.00
#
_symmetry.space_group_name_H-M   'P 1'
#
loop_
_entity.id
_entity.type
_entity.pdbx_description
1 polymer ?
#
loop_
_entity_poly.entity_id
_entity_poly.type
_entity_poly.pdbx_seq_one_letter_code
_entity_poly.pdbx_strand_id
1 'polypeptide(L)'
;MKAYHFLKNDMRGGYGNEPPWEVGEEREHKGKLVMCQSGYHAGKSWYDALSYAKGEMACIVELSGTITKDTTKYVAQKRKLISAVNAKKVLRTWGCDCAERALKKAKVTDERSWNAIKIARLHNEGEATSKELAAAWDAAWAAEIKWQKRHLNKLMKQLFEESELK
;
A
#
# COMPACT_ATOMS: atom_id res chain seq x y z
N MET A 1 -3.06 -11.72 21.90
CA MET A 1 -2.75 -10.30 21.58
C MET A 1 -3.39 -9.92 20.25
N LYS A 2 -4.28 -8.93 20.21
CA LYS A 2 -4.94 -8.48 18.97
C LYS A 2 -3.94 -7.73 18.08
N ALA A 3 -3.94 -8.03 16.79
CA ALA A 3 -3.09 -7.40 15.77
C ALA A 3 -3.80 -7.39 14.39
N TYR A 4 -3.15 -6.76 13.40
CA TYR A 4 -3.73 -6.53 12.08
C TYR A 4 -2.90 -7.16 10.97
N HIS A 5 -3.54 -7.72 9.96
CA HIS A 5 -2.85 -8.34 8.82
C HIS A 5 -3.65 -8.13 7.53
N PHE A 6 -3.00 -8.38 6.39
CA PHE A 6 -3.64 -8.38 5.08
C PHE A 6 -3.29 -9.67 4.33
N LEU A 7 -4.30 -10.49 4.06
CA LEU A 7 -4.18 -11.66 3.18
C LEU A 7 -4.44 -11.25 1.73
N LYS A 8 -4.10 -12.15 0.80
CA LYS A 8 -4.54 -12.07 -0.59
C LYS A 8 -6.05 -12.32 -0.70
N ASN A 9 -6.65 -11.97 -1.84
CA ASN A 9 -8.06 -12.21 -2.14
C ASN A 9 -8.48 -13.70 -2.07
N ASP A 10 -7.54 -14.62 -2.28
CA ASP A 10 -7.70 -16.08 -2.15
C ASP A 10 -7.56 -16.58 -0.70
N MET A 11 -7.55 -15.67 0.29
CA MET A 11 -7.38 -15.95 1.72
C MET A 11 -6.05 -16.61 2.08
N ARG A 12 -5.05 -16.62 1.18
CA ARG A 12 -3.71 -17.14 1.49
C ARG A 12 -2.79 -16.03 1.99
N GLY A 13 -1.77 -16.46 2.74
CA GLY A 13 -0.62 -15.60 3.05
C GLY A 13 0.10 -15.18 1.78
N GLY A 14 0.85 -14.07 1.85
CA GLY A 14 1.63 -13.59 0.70
C GLY A 14 2.96 -14.32 0.49
N TYR A 15 3.36 -15.18 1.43
CA TYR A 15 4.56 -16.02 1.34
C TYR A 15 4.26 -17.41 1.91
N GLY A 16 5.02 -18.41 1.44
CA GLY A 16 4.82 -19.82 1.79
C GLY A 16 3.70 -20.48 0.97
N ASN A 17 3.44 -21.75 1.28
CA ASN A 17 2.49 -22.60 0.55
C ASN A 17 1.31 -23.05 1.43
N GLU A 18 1.03 -22.33 2.52
CA GLU A 18 -0.10 -22.67 3.39
C GLU A 18 -1.44 -22.59 2.64
N PRO A 19 -2.42 -23.44 2.99
CA PRO A 19 -3.77 -23.35 2.45
C PRO A 19 -4.44 -22.00 2.80
N PRO A 20 -5.54 -21.63 2.12
CA PRO A 20 -6.35 -20.48 2.47
C PRO A 20 -6.75 -20.53 3.95
N TRP A 21 -6.82 -19.38 4.60
CA TRP A 21 -7.26 -19.28 5.99
C TRP A 21 -8.78 -19.32 6.10
N GLU A 22 -9.26 -19.95 7.16
CA GLU A 22 -10.67 -19.89 7.57
C GLU A 22 -10.85 -18.99 8.79
N VAL A 23 -11.95 -18.24 8.85
CA VAL A 23 -12.23 -17.40 10.02
C VAL A 23 -12.51 -18.31 11.22
N GLY A 24 -11.82 -18.07 12.33
CA GLY A 24 -11.81 -18.91 13.53
C GLY A 24 -10.63 -19.87 13.61
N GLU A 25 -9.95 -20.13 12.49
CA GLU A 25 -8.80 -21.03 12.43
C GLU A 25 -7.61 -20.47 13.22
N GLU A 26 -6.94 -21.36 13.96
CA GLU A 26 -5.63 -21.10 14.57
C GLU A 26 -4.57 -21.99 13.93
N ARG A 27 -3.42 -21.40 13.60
CA ARG A 27 -2.25 -22.14 13.13
C ARG A 27 -1.03 -21.85 14.00
N GLU A 28 -0.11 -22.80 14.01
CA GLU A 28 1.16 -22.73 14.72
C GLU A 28 2.33 -22.91 13.76
N HIS A 29 3.26 -21.95 13.79
CA HIS A 29 4.55 -22.03 13.12
C HIS A 29 5.52 -22.87 13.95
N LYS A 30 6.10 -23.92 13.35
CA LYS A 30 6.98 -24.88 14.03
C LYS A 30 8.47 -24.53 13.99
N GLY A 31 8.86 -23.52 13.21
CA GLY A 31 10.26 -23.11 13.05
C GLY A 31 10.70 -22.01 14.02
N LYS A 32 11.97 -21.61 13.91
CA LYS A 32 12.50 -20.45 14.65
C LYS A 32 11.78 -19.19 14.19
N LEU A 33 11.34 -18.38 15.16
CA LEU A 33 10.83 -17.05 14.88
C LEU A 33 11.98 -16.11 14.53
N VAL A 34 11.89 -15.49 13.36
CA VAL A 34 12.88 -14.54 12.87
C VAL A 34 12.14 -13.36 12.28
N MET A 35 12.37 -12.17 12.85
CA MET A 35 11.73 -10.93 12.40
C MET A 35 11.97 -10.74 10.89
N CYS A 36 10.92 -10.36 10.17
CA CYS A 36 10.87 -10.22 8.71
C CYS A 36 10.97 -11.51 7.90
N GLN A 37 11.28 -12.66 8.49
CA GLN A 37 11.61 -13.88 7.74
C GLN A 37 10.68 -15.05 8.06
N SER A 38 10.50 -15.39 9.34
CA SER A 38 9.89 -16.64 9.76
C SER A 38 8.94 -16.47 10.94
N GLY A 39 7.74 -17.04 10.81
CA GLY A 39 6.63 -16.92 11.76
C GLY A 39 5.48 -16.05 11.23
N TYR A 40 4.40 -15.97 12.01
CA TYR A 40 3.22 -15.22 11.62
C TYR A 40 3.36 -13.73 11.92
N HIS A 41 3.49 -12.95 10.85
CA HIS A 41 3.64 -11.51 10.93
C HIS A 41 2.30 -10.77 10.99
N ALA A 42 2.25 -9.69 11.77
CA ALA A 42 1.12 -8.77 11.84
C ALA A 42 1.61 -7.35 12.20
N GLY A 43 0.84 -6.33 11.83
CA GLY A 43 1.05 -4.93 12.21
C GLY A 43 0.40 -4.59 13.54
N LYS A 44 0.94 -3.55 14.21
CA LYS A 44 0.36 -3.00 15.45
C LYS A 44 -0.90 -2.17 15.20
N SER A 45 -0.94 -1.50 14.06
CA SER A 45 -2.08 -0.75 13.55
C SER A 45 -2.42 -1.20 12.14
N TRP A 46 -3.56 -0.74 11.60
CA TRP A 46 -3.90 -0.94 10.20
C TRP A 46 -2.87 -0.33 9.25
N TYR A 47 -2.30 0.84 9.58
CA TYR A 47 -1.27 1.49 8.77
C TYR A 47 0.03 0.67 8.76
N ASP A 48 0.44 0.15 9.91
CA ASP A 48 1.61 -0.72 9.99
C ASP A 48 1.41 -2.00 9.19
N ALA A 49 0.24 -2.63 9.29
CA ALA A 49 -0.09 -3.83 8.54
C ALA A 49 -0.16 -3.55 7.03
N LEU A 50 -0.72 -2.39 6.64
CA LEU A 50 -0.84 -1.97 5.24
C LEU A 50 0.52 -1.80 4.58
N SER A 51 1.52 -1.30 5.32
CA SER A 51 2.89 -1.12 4.83
C SER A 51 3.56 -2.43 4.39
N TYR A 52 3.03 -3.57 4.82
CA TYR A 52 3.51 -4.91 4.45
C TYR A 52 2.45 -5.76 3.74
N ALA A 53 1.31 -5.15 3.36
CA ALA A 53 0.18 -5.88 2.81
C ALA A 53 0.53 -6.57 1.49
N LYS A 54 0.00 -7.78 1.32
CA LYS A 54 0.16 -8.59 0.10
C LYS A 54 -1.14 -8.75 -0.69
N GLY A 55 -2.23 -8.16 -0.19
CA GLY A 55 -3.52 -8.11 -0.83
C GLY A 55 -4.51 -7.27 -0.01
N GLU A 56 -5.77 -7.31 -0.42
CA GLU A 56 -6.84 -6.46 0.11
C GLU A 56 -7.65 -7.06 1.26
N MET A 57 -7.40 -8.31 1.68
CA MET A 57 -8.20 -8.95 2.73
C MET A 57 -7.72 -8.49 4.10
N ALA A 58 -8.35 -7.45 4.64
CA ALA A 58 -8.08 -6.91 5.96
C ALA A 58 -8.49 -7.92 7.03
N CYS A 59 -7.53 -8.30 7.87
CA CYS A 59 -7.70 -9.32 8.88
C CYS A 59 -7.44 -8.76 10.27
N ILE A 60 -8.35 -9.04 11.20
CA ILE A 60 -8.08 -8.95 12.63
C ILE A 60 -7.62 -10.34 13.07
N VAL A 61 -6.48 -10.39 13.74
CA VAL A 61 -5.88 -11.64 14.20
C VAL A 61 -5.56 -11.58 15.68
N GLU A 62 -5.55 -12.74 16.31
CA GLU A 62 -5.02 -12.91 17.66
C GLU A 62 -3.71 -13.68 17.60
N LEU A 63 -2.66 -13.08 18.14
CA LEU A 63 -1.33 -13.68 18.26
C LEU A 63 -1.14 -14.28 19.64
N SER A 64 -0.55 -15.47 19.71
CA SER A 64 -0.27 -16.21 20.95
C SER A 64 1.04 -17.02 20.85
N GLY A 65 1.42 -17.69 21.94
CA GLY A 65 2.70 -18.38 22.06
C GLY A 65 3.87 -17.40 22.21
N THR A 66 5.04 -17.75 21.66
CA THR A 66 6.18 -16.82 21.62
C THR A 66 5.89 -15.68 20.64
N ILE A 67 6.09 -14.44 21.07
CA ILE A 67 5.87 -13.23 20.26
C ILE A 67 7.09 -12.33 20.37
N THR A 68 7.66 -11.98 19.21
CA THR A 68 8.70 -10.93 19.11
C THR A 68 8.10 -9.69 18.48
N LYS A 69 8.51 -8.51 18.95
CA LYS A 69 8.00 -7.21 18.51
C LYS A 69 9.13 -6.31 17.98
N ASP A 70 8.79 -5.49 17.01
CA ASP A 70 9.59 -4.37 16.52
C ASP A 70 8.73 -3.10 16.60
N THR A 71 9.18 -1.97 16.06
CA THR A 71 8.51 -0.67 16.06
C THR A 71 7.11 -0.73 15.47
N THR A 72 6.95 -1.37 14.31
CA THR A 72 5.69 -1.38 13.54
C THR A 72 5.00 -2.74 13.50
N LYS A 73 5.69 -3.83 13.86
CA LYS A 73 5.21 -5.18 13.59
C LYS A 73 5.51 -6.18 14.71
N TYR A 74 4.80 -7.29 14.62
CA TYR A 74 4.96 -8.49 15.43
C TYR A 74 5.35 -9.66 14.54
N VAL A 75 6.05 -10.63 15.11
CA VAL A 75 6.10 -12.00 14.59
C VAL A 75 5.77 -12.96 15.73
N ALA A 76 4.87 -13.90 15.49
CA ALA A 76 4.36 -14.82 16.50
C ALA A 76 4.44 -16.28 16.06
N GLN A 77 4.53 -17.15 17.06
CA GLN A 77 4.45 -18.60 16.90
C GLN A 77 3.06 -19.04 16.48
N LYS A 78 2.02 -18.50 17.11
CA LYS A 78 0.62 -18.86 16.83
C LYS A 78 -0.16 -17.64 16.36
N ARG A 79 -1.07 -17.89 15.42
CA ARG A 79 -2.00 -16.87 14.92
C ARG A 79 -3.37 -17.50 14.73
N LYS A 80 -4.38 -16.87 15.32
CA LYS A 80 -5.79 -17.15 15.07
C LYS A 80 -6.39 -16.04 14.20
N LEU A 81 -7.10 -16.43 13.13
CA LEU A 81 -7.84 -15.48 12.30
C LEU A 81 -9.19 -15.19 12.96
N ILE A 82 -9.40 -13.96 13.42
CA ILE A 82 -10.63 -13.58 14.14
C ILE A 82 -11.69 -13.06 13.18
N SER A 83 -11.29 -12.28 12.19
CA SER A 83 -12.18 -11.73 11.17
C SER A 83 -11.39 -11.37 9.92
N ALA A 84 -12.01 -11.49 8.75
CA ALA A 84 -11.47 -11.08 7.47
C ALA A 84 -12.54 -10.40 6.63
N VAL A 85 -12.21 -9.26 6.02
CA VAL A 85 -13.10 -8.50 5.14
C VAL A 85 -12.31 -7.98 3.95
N ASN A 86 -12.93 -7.99 2.76
CA ASN A 86 -12.33 -7.37 1.59
C ASN A 86 -12.34 -5.84 1.72
N ALA A 87 -11.17 -5.24 1.90
CA ALA A 87 -11.00 -3.81 2.11
C ALA A 87 -10.65 -3.04 0.83
N LYS A 88 -10.74 -3.66 -0.36
CA LYS A 88 -10.31 -3.07 -1.65
C LYS A 88 -10.85 -1.66 -1.87
N LYS A 89 -12.16 -1.46 -1.66
CA LYS A 89 -12.79 -0.13 -1.82
C LYS A 89 -12.24 0.89 -0.83
N VAL A 90 -12.16 0.52 0.46
CA VAL A 90 -11.66 1.40 1.52
C VAL A 90 -10.21 1.82 1.28
N LEU A 91 -9.35 0.87 0.88
CA LEU A 91 -7.94 1.16 0.61
C LEU A 91 -7.77 2.12 -0.58
N ARG A 92 -8.59 1.98 -1.63
CA ARG A 92 -8.58 2.90 -2.78
C ARG A 92 -9.08 4.29 -2.40
N THR A 93 -10.16 4.39 -1.62
CA THR A 93 -10.65 5.66 -1.08
C THR A 93 -9.57 6.35 -0.25
N TRP A 94 -8.94 5.61 0.68
CA TRP A 94 -7.86 6.15 1.51
C TRP A 94 -6.65 6.61 0.70
N GLY A 95 -6.29 5.88 -0.37
CA GLY A 95 -5.25 6.31 -1.31
C GLY A 95 -5.58 7.63 -2.00
N CYS A 96 -6.84 7.81 -2.43
CA CYS A 96 -7.31 9.08 -3.00
C CYS A 96 -7.27 10.22 -1.97
N ASP A 97 -7.68 9.96 -0.71
CA ASP A 97 -7.62 10.95 0.37
C ASP A 97 -6.17 11.43 0.63
N CYS A 98 -5.22 10.49 0.65
CA CYS A 98 -3.80 10.79 0.79
C CYS A 98 -3.29 11.65 -0.38
N ALA A 99 -3.64 11.29 -1.61
CA ALA A 99 -3.23 12.02 -2.80
C ALA A 99 -3.79 13.46 -2.81
N GLU A 100 -5.08 13.63 -2.53
CA GLU A 100 -5.68 14.97 -2.44
C GLU A 100 -5.05 15.81 -1.34
N ARG A 101 -4.83 15.23 -0.15
CA ARG A 101 -4.16 15.93 0.94
C ARG A 101 -2.77 16.42 0.52
N ALA A 102 -2.02 15.60 -0.23
CA ALA A 102 -0.72 15.97 -0.75
C ALA A 102 -0.81 17.11 -1.79
N LEU A 103 -1.72 17.01 -2.77
CA LEU A 103 -1.93 18.06 -3.78
C LEU A 103 -2.35 19.39 -3.16
N LYS A 104 -3.26 19.36 -2.17
CA LYS A 104 -3.68 20.54 -1.40
C LYS A 104 -2.49 21.19 -0.70
N LYS A 105 -1.70 20.40 0.03
CA LYS A 105 -0.52 20.89 0.76
C LYS A 105 0.52 21.51 -0.18
N ALA A 106 0.74 20.90 -1.34
CA ALA A 106 1.68 21.37 -2.36
C ALA A 106 1.11 22.48 -3.25
N LYS A 107 -0.15 22.90 -3.06
CA LYS A 107 -0.85 23.89 -3.89
C LYS A 107 -0.80 23.56 -5.38
N VAL A 108 -0.92 22.28 -5.74
CA VAL A 108 -0.90 21.84 -7.13
C VAL A 108 -2.15 22.36 -7.85
N THR A 109 -1.95 23.06 -8.96
CA THR A 109 -3.03 23.62 -9.78
C THR A 109 -3.26 22.84 -11.08
N ASP A 110 -2.42 21.86 -11.41
CA ASP A 110 -2.56 21.06 -12.62
C ASP A 110 -3.83 20.20 -12.54
N GLU A 111 -4.83 20.55 -13.35
CA GLU A 111 -6.13 19.88 -13.38
C GLU A 111 -6.02 18.38 -13.69
N ARG A 112 -4.98 17.94 -14.39
CA ARG A 112 -4.79 16.51 -14.73
C ARG A 112 -4.49 15.69 -13.49
N SER A 113 -3.71 16.23 -12.54
CA SER A 113 -3.44 15.58 -11.27
C SER A 113 -4.71 15.41 -10.43
N TRP A 114 -5.57 16.43 -10.43
CA TRP A 114 -6.87 16.37 -9.76
C TRP A 114 -7.85 15.42 -10.46
N ASN A 115 -7.88 15.46 -11.79
CA ASN A 115 -8.74 14.60 -12.59
C ASN A 115 -8.35 13.12 -12.42
N ALA A 116 -7.06 12.79 -12.33
CA ALA A 116 -6.62 11.42 -12.05
C ALA A 116 -7.21 10.89 -10.74
N ILE A 117 -7.24 11.70 -9.68
CA ILE A 117 -7.84 11.30 -8.40
C ILE A 117 -9.37 11.22 -8.50
N LYS A 118 -10.01 12.18 -9.16
CA LYS A 118 -11.47 12.18 -9.40
C LYS A 118 -11.90 10.89 -10.11
N ILE A 119 -11.27 10.54 -11.22
CA ILE A 119 -11.60 9.32 -11.97
C ILE A 119 -11.27 8.06 -11.15
N ALA A 120 -10.18 8.07 -10.36
CA ALA A 120 -9.89 6.96 -9.46
C ALA A 120 -10.99 6.71 -8.43
N ARG A 121 -11.62 7.76 -7.89
CA ARG A 121 -12.80 7.64 -7.00
C ARG A 121 -14.02 7.11 -7.74
N LEU A 122 -14.36 7.68 -8.89
CA LEU A 122 -15.51 7.22 -9.69
C LEU A 122 -15.36 5.75 -10.07
N HIS A 123 -14.17 5.34 -10.52
CA HIS A 123 -13.88 3.95 -10.83
C HIS A 123 -14.00 3.05 -9.59
N ASN A 124 -13.60 3.52 -8.41
CA ASN A 124 -13.76 2.76 -7.17
C ASN A 124 -15.25 2.51 -6.82
N GLU A 125 -16.12 3.44 -7.19
CA GLU A 125 -17.57 3.29 -7.03
C GLU A 125 -18.27 2.59 -8.20
N GLY A 126 -17.54 2.28 -9.29
CA GLY A 126 -18.10 1.65 -10.48
C GLY A 126 -18.74 2.64 -11.46
N GLU A 127 -18.52 3.94 -11.26
CA GLU A 127 -19.06 5.04 -12.06
C GLU A 127 -18.11 5.47 -13.20
N ALA A 128 -16.89 4.92 -13.25
CA ALA A 128 -15.96 5.09 -14.35
C ALA A 128 -15.36 3.74 -14.76
N THR A 129 -15.10 3.61 -16.05
CA THR A 129 -14.51 2.43 -16.67
C THR A 129 -12.99 2.34 -16.43
N SER A 130 -12.42 1.14 -16.55
CA SER A 130 -10.96 0.97 -16.52
C SER A 130 -10.23 1.79 -17.60
N LYS A 131 -10.89 2.04 -18.74
CA LYS A 131 -10.34 2.85 -19.83
C LYS A 131 -10.26 4.33 -19.46
N GLU A 132 -11.30 4.87 -18.82
CA GLU A 132 -11.29 6.25 -18.31
C GLU A 132 -10.23 6.42 -17.21
N LEU A 133 -10.12 5.42 -16.31
CA LEU A 133 -9.08 5.42 -15.28
C LEU A 133 -7.68 5.45 -15.89
N ALA A 134 -7.42 4.60 -16.89
CA ALA A 134 -6.14 4.56 -17.60
C ALA A 134 -5.86 5.90 -18.30
N ALA A 135 -6.84 6.44 -19.04
CA ALA A 135 -6.67 7.71 -19.74
C ALA A 135 -6.37 8.89 -18.79
N ALA A 136 -7.03 8.94 -17.62
CA ALA A 136 -6.77 9.98 -16.63
C ALA A 136 -5.38 9.84 -16.00
N TRP A 137 -4.93 8.61 -15.73
CA TRP A 137 -3.58 8.32 -15.28
C TRP A 137 -2.53 8.72 -16.33
N ASP A 138 -2.72 8.33 -17.59
CA ASP A 138 -1.82 8.65 -18.70
C ASP A 138 -1.67 10.17 -18.88
N ALA A 139 -2.77 10.92 -18.80
CA ALA A 139 -2.75 12.37 -18.94
C ALA A 139 -1.95 13.06 -17.82
N ALA A 140 -2.14 12.63 -16.57
CA ALA A 140 -1.40 13.16 -15.42
C ALA A 140 0.09 12.76 -15.49
N TRP A 141 0.37 11.52 -15.85
CA TRP A 141 1.74 11.01 -16.00
C TRP A 141 2.51 11.74 -17.11
N ALA A 142 1.91 11.89 -18.30
CA ALA A 142 2.53 12.59 -19.42
C ALA A 142 2.83 14.06 -19.09
N ALA A 143 1.94 14.72 -18.35
CA ALA A 143 2.15 16.09 -17.87
C ALA A 143 3.36 16.20 -16.95
N GLU A 144 3.46 15.29 -15.98
CA GLU A 144 4.56 15.23 -15.03
C GLU A 144 5.89 14.95 -15.74
N ILE A 145 5.95 13.94 -16.62
CA ILE A 145 7.15 13.64 -17.41
C ILE A 145 7.59 14.84 -18.26
N LYS A 146 6.64 15.57 -18.86
CA LYS A 146 6.96 16.79 -19.62
C LYS A 146 7.59 17.86 -18.72
N TRP A 147 7.08 18.03 -17.49
CA TRP A 147 7.66 18.95 -16.52
C TRP A 147 9.06 18.50 -16.09
N GLN A 148 9.22 17.24 -15.70
CA GLN A 148 10.50 16.66 -15.26
C GLN A 148 11.58 16.80 -16.32
N LYS A 149 11.28 16.46 -17.59
CA LYS A 149 12.24 16.60 -18.71
C LYS A 149 12.73 18.04 -18.86
N ARG A 150 11.81 19.01 -18.85
CA ARG A 150 12.18 20.43 -18.96
C ARG A 150 13.01 20.89 -17.77
N HIS A 151 12.59 20.51 -16.56
CA HIS A 151 13.26 20.95 -15.34
C HIS A 151 14.66 20.35 -15.22
N LEU A 152 14.81 19.05 -15.46
CA LEU A 152 16.11 18.39 -15.45
C LEU A 152 17.05 18.98 -16.50
N ASN A 153 16.59 19.20 -17.74
CA ASN A 153 17.41 19.84 -18.77
C ASN A 153 17.88 21.24 -18.35
N LYS A 154 17.04 22.01 -17.67
CA LYS A 154 17.43 23.32 -17.11
C LYS A 154 18.53 23.17 -16.06
N LEU A 155 18.35 22.26 -15.10
CA LEU A 155 19.34 22.04 -14.03
C LEU A 155 20.69 21.57 -14.60
N MET A 156 20.66 20.64 -15.56
CA MET A 156 21.89 20.15 -16.21
C MET A 156 22.59 21.29 -16.96
N LYS A 157 21.84 22.12 -17.68
CA LYS A 157 22.41 23.29 -18.37
C LYS A 157 23.13 24.23 -17.38
N GLN A 158 22.50 24.55 -16.26
CA GLN A 158 23.08 25.39 -15.21
C GLN A 158 24.37 24.78 -14.64
N LEU A 159 24.35 23.47 -14.36
CA LEU A 159 25.53 22.74 -13.87
C LEU A 159 26.72 22.85 -14.83
N PHE A 160 26.49 22.69 -16.14
CA PHE A 160 27.56 22.77 -17.13
C PHE A 160 28.07 24.21 -17.31
N GLU A 161 27.18 25.21 -17.34
CA GLU A 161 27.57 26.63 -17.41
C GLU A 161 28.43 27.03 -16.19
N GLU A 162 28.09 26.56 -15.00
CA GLU A 162 28.89 26.80 -13.78
C GLU A 162 30.23 26.07 -13.78
N SER A 163 30.34 24.95 -14.52
CA SER A 163 31.58 24.18 -14.63
C SER A 163 32.57 24.77 -15.63
N GLU A 164 32.11 25.49 -16.66
CA GLU A 164 32.96 26.16 -17.66
C GLU A 164 33.51 27.51 -17.18
N LEU A 165 32.99 28.04 -16.07
CA LEU A 165 33.45 29.27 -15.42
C LEU A 165 34.52 29.03 -14.33
N LYS A 166 34.94 27.78 -14.11
CA LYS A 166 36.00 27.37 -13.18
C LYS A 166 37.23 26.88 -13.93
#